data_AF-A0A109JFE8-F1
#
_entry.id   AF-A0A109JFE8-F1
#
_cell.length_a   1.000
_cell.length_b   1.000
_cell.length_c   1.000
_cell.angle_alpha   90.00
_cell.angle_beta   90.00
_cell.angle_gamma   90.00
#
_symmetry.space_group_name_H-M   'P 1'
#
loop_
_entity.id
_entity.type
_entity.pdbx_description
1 polymer ?
#
loop_
_entity_poly.entity_id
_entity_poly.type
_entity_poly.pdbx_seq_one_letter_code
_entity_poly.pdbx_strand_id
1 'polypeptide(L)'
;MSNDPTPREREQGPMAAPATASQTPSHPAVGEISVETLKDKVSEDVESVTGAVRQGADMAIEKVKGTVSQQKSFVANQVGGIATVLEKVGSELEGSDQSEIGRYARQMGKSVQRIAKDLEGKDLGAVATMAEDFGRKQPLAFLGAAALAGLAASRFLTARANRSTKVGLGEASERTITKEGHPNG
;
A
#
# COMPACT_ATOMS: atom_id res chain seq x y z
N MET A 1 -72.84 -46.50 6.79
CA MET A 1 -72.40 -45.72 5.62
C MET A 1 -70.89 -45.66 5.61
N SER A 2 -70.31 -45.89 4.44
CA SER A 2 -68.88 -45.94 4.13
C SER A 2 -68.15 -44.63 4.40
N ASN A 3 -66.87 -44.73 4.75
CA ASN A 3 -65.80 -44.34 3.82
C ASN A 3 -64.43 -44.79 4.35
N ASP A 4 -63.83 -45.75 3.63
CA ASP A 4 -62.39 -45.73 3.38
C ASP A 4 -62.11 -44.54 2.45
N PRO A 5 -60.97 -43.85 2.60
CA PRO A 5 -59.84 -44.27 1.78
C PRO A 5 -58.51 -44.27 2.56
N THR A 6 -57.76 -45.36 2.41
CA THR A 6 -56.29 -45.27 2.42
C THR A 6 -55.81 -44.69 1.08
N PRO A 7 -54.71 -43.91 1.08
CA PRO A 7 -53.52 -44.46 0.45
C PRO A 7 -52.21 -44.18 1.21
N ARG A 8 -51.38 -45.23 1.19
CA ARG A 8 -49.95 -45.39 1.50
C ARG A 8 -49.11 -44.13 1.31
N GLU A 9 -48.15 -43.89 2.22
CA GLU A 9 -46.76 -43.60 1.85
C GLU A 9 -45.76 -43.84 3.02
N ARG A 10 -45.05 -44.97 2.89
CA ARG A 10 -43.65 -45.27 3.26
C ARG A 10 -43.13 -45.01 4.68
N GLU A 11 -42.99 -46.12 5.41
CA GLU A 11 -41.87 -46.36 6.31
C GLU A 11 -40.53 -46.22 5.57
N GLN A 12 -39.65 -45.32 6.02
CA GLN A 12 -38.20 -45.51 5.99
C GLN A 12 -37.62 -44.87 7.26
N GLY A 13 -37.07 -45.71 8.13
CA GLY A 13 -36.57 -45.34 9.45
C GLY A 13 -35.31 -44.45 9.42
N PRO A 14 -34.88 -43.97 10.60
CA PRO A 14 -33.69 -43.14 10.72
C PRO A 14 -32.44 -43.96 10.37
N MET A 15 -31.76 -43.59 9.27
CA MET A 15 -30.45 -44.13 8.93
C MET A 15 -29.45 -43.81 10.04
N ALA A 16 -28.81 -44.85 10.56
CA ALA A 16 -27.69 -44.78 11.47
C ALA A 16 -26.52 -44.00 10.85
N ALA A 17 -26.05 -42.97 11.56
CA ALA A 17 -24.81 -42.29 11.23
C ALA A 17 -23.60 -43.18 11.61
N PRO A 18 -22.54 -43.29 10.77
CA PRO A 18 -21.32 -43.94 11.19
C PRO A 18 -20.56 -43.03 12.17
N ALA A 19 -20.17 -43.58 13.31
CA ALA A 19 -19.24 -42.95 14.24
C ALA A 19 -17.91 -42.71 13.53
N THR A 20 -17.71 -41.48 13.05
CA THR A 20 -16.41 -41.04 12.52
C THR A 20 -15.53 -40.72 13.72
N ALA A 21 -14.49 -41.54 13.89
CA ALA A 21 -13.41 -41.30 14.84
C ALA A 21 -12.91 -39.86 14.72
N SER A 22 -12.96 -39.12 15.83
CA SER A 22 -12.32 -37.82 15.98
C SER A 22 -10.81 -37.99 15.85
N GLN A 23 -10.30 -37.97 14.62
CA GLN A 23 -8.92 -37.66 14.36
C GLN A 23 -8.75 -36.17 14.66
N THR A 24 -8.25 -35.85 15.85
CA THR A 24 -7.72 -34.53 16.17
C THR A 24 -6.62 -34.23 15.16
N PRO A 25 -6.79 -33.27 14.22
CA PRO A 25 -5.68 -32.82 13.41
C PRO A 25 -4.75 -32.06 14.35
N SER A 26 -3.51 -32.53 14.44
CA SER A 26 -2.42 -31.85 15.12
C SER A 26 -2.39 -30.38 14.69
N HIS A 27 -2.59 -29.47 15.64
CA HIS A 27 -2.27 -28.06 15.41
C HIS A 27 -0.82 -27.98 14.91
N PRO A 28 -0.52 -27.28 13.80
CA PRO A 28 0.86 -26.94 13.53
C PRO A 28 1.32 -26.09 14.71
N ALA A 29 2.35 -26.56 15.40
CA ALA A 29 3.15 -25.71 16.26
C ALA A 29 3.42 -24.43 15.47
N VAL A 30 3.21 -23.27 16.10
CA VAL A 30 3.72 -21.99 15.61
C VAL A 30 5.23 -22.18 15.57
N GLY A 31 5.71 -22.70 14.44
CA GLY A 31 7.11 -22.99 14.21
C GLY A 31 7.83 -21.68 14.34
N GLU A 32 8.94 -21.70 15.07
CA GLU A 32 9.96 -20.68 14.93
C GLU A 32 10.09 -20.39 13.45
N ILE A 33 9.67 -19.20 13.04
CA ILE A 33 10.06 -18.68 11.75
C ILE A 33 11.55 -18.37 11.95
N SER A 34 12.38 -19.41 11.82
CA SER A 34 13.81 -19.29 12.02
C SER A 34 14.33 -18.32 10.98
N VAL A 35 15.07 -17.34 11.46
CA VAL A 35 15.66 -16.29 10.64
C VAL A 35 16.54 -16.88 9.53
N GLU A 36 17.10 -18.08 9.73
CA GLU A 36 17.78 -18.85 8.69
C GLU A 36 16.88 -19.15 7.49
N THR A 37 15.71 -19.77 7.68
CA THR A 37 14.80 -20.16 6.58
C THR A 37 14.27 -18.95 5.81
N LEU A 38 14.06 -17.82 6.49
CA LEU A 38 13.67 -16.57 5.85
C LEU A 38 14.81 -15.99 5.02
N LYS A 39 16.04 -16.08 5.51
CA LYS A 39 17.23 -15.55 4.84
C LYS A 39 17.57 -16.36 3.59
N ASP A 40 17.39 -17.67 3.62
CA ASP A 40 17.56 -18.54 2.45
C ASP A 40 16.54 -18.21 1.37
N LYS A 41 15.25 -18.13 1.73
CA LYS A 41 14.18 -17.78 0.79
C LYS A 41 14.32 -16.37 0.22
N VAL A 42 14.70 -15.39 1.05
CA VAL A 42 14.95 -14.02 0.60
C VAL A 42 16.13 -13.96 -0.35
N SER A 43 17.20 -14.72 -0.10
CA SER A 43 18.40 -14.66 -0.94
C SER A 43 18.13 -15.18 -2.36
N GLU A 44 17.38 -16.28 -2.48
CA GLU A 44 17.01 -16.85 -3.78
C GLU A 44 16.05 -15.93 -4.58
N ASP A 45 15.09 -15.31 -3.90
CA ASP A 45 14.14 -14.38 -4.54
C ASP A 45 14.80 -13.04 -4.91
N VAL A 46 15.77 -12.57 -4.11
CA VAL A 46 16.52 -11.34 -4.37
C VAL A 46 17.30 -11.41 -5.68
N GLU A 47 17.91 -12.54 -6.03
CA GLU A 47 18.67 -12.65 -7.29
C GLU A 47 17.77 -12.46 -8.52
N SER A 48 16.60 -13.10 -8.51
CA SER A 48 15.60 -13.01 -9.59
C SER A 48 14.99 -11.61 -9.68
N VAL A 49 14.63 -11.03 -8.54
CA VAL A 49 14.05 -9.67 -8.47
C VAL A 49 15.07 -8.62 -8.90
N THR A 50 16.34 -8.77 -8.51
CA THR A 50 17.38 -7.78 -8.84
C THR A 50 17.57 -7.65 -10.35
N GLY A 51 17.52 -8.76 -11.10
CA GLY A 51 17.61 -8.74 -12.56
C GLY A 51 16.46 -7.96 -13.22
N ALA A 52 15.22 -8.27 -12.83
CA ALA A 52 14.03 -7.60 -13.36
C ALA A 52 13.97 -6.10 -12.97
N VAL A 53 14.38 -5.78 -11.73
CA VAL A 53 14.41 -4.40 -11.23
C VAL A 53 15.40 -3.55 -12.02
N ARG A 54 16.60 -4.06 -12.33
CA ARG A 54 17.61 -3.28 -13.10
C ARG A 54 17.09 -2.88 -14.48
N GLN A 55 16.58 -3.85 -15.24
CA GLN A 55 16.07 -3.59 -16.59
C GLN A 55 14.86 -2.64 -16.58
N GLY A 56 13.94 -2.81 -15.61
CA GLY A 56 12.79 -1.92 -15.44
C GLY A 56 13.19 -0.51 -14.98
N ALA A 57 14.19 -0.41 -14.10
CA ALA A 57 14.68 0.85 -13.57
C ALA A 57 15.32 1.71 -14.66
N ASP A 58 16.16 1.14 -15.53
CA ASP A 58 16.82 1.88 -16.60
C ASP A 58 15.79 2.55 -17.54
N MET A 59 14.79 1.78 -17.99
CA MET A 59 13.71 2.30 -18.83
C MET A 59 12.85 3.35 -18.10
N ALA A 60 12.56 3.14 -16.81
CA ALA A 60 11.79 4.08 -16.02
C ALA A 60 12.57 5.39 -15.81
N ILE A 61 13.86 5.32 -15.50
CA ILE A 61 14.72 6.49 -15.26
C ILE A 61 14.77 7.38 -16.51
N GLU A 62 14.94 6.81 -17.70
CA GLU A 62 14.94 7.57 -18.96
C GLU A 62 13.63 8.33 -19.18
N LYS A 63 12.49 7.66 -18.95
CA LYS A 63 11.16 8.26 -19.14
C LYS A 63 10.85 9.37 -18.12
N VAL A 64 11.32 9.20 -16.88
CA VAL A 64 11.04 10.11 -15.78
C VAL A 64 11.95 11.35 -15.82
N LYS A 65 13.18 11.23 -16.33
CA LYS A 65 14.11 12.36 -16.57
C LYS A 65 13.49 13.50 -17.39
N GLY A 66 12.70 13.17 -18.42
CA GLY A 66 12.05 14.19 -19.25
C GLY A 66 10.86 14.92 -18.61
N THR A 67 10.21 14.32 -17.60
CA THR A 67 8.95 14.83 -17.04
C THR A 67 9.12 15.57 -15.71
N VAL A 68 10.12 15.18 -14.91
CA VAL A 68 10.23 15.67 -13.52
C VAL A 68 10.80 17.09 -13.42
N SER A 69 11.63 17.54 -14.36
CA SER A 69 12.33 18.82 -14.25
C SER A 69 11.41 20.04 -14.04
N GLN A 70 10.16 20.00 -14.51
CA GLN A 70 9.20 21.09 -14.32
C GLN A 70 8.55 21.12 -12.93
N GLN A 71 8.47 19.98 -12.22
CA GLN A 71 7.79 19.87 -10.93
C GLN A 71 8.75 19.92 -9.72
N LYS A 72 10.07 19.90 -9.96
CA LYS A 72 11.11 19.87 -8.91
C LYS A 72 10.99 21.04 -7.93
N SER A 73 10.88 22.27 -8.43
CA SER A 73 10.84 23.47 -7.59
C SER A 73 9.62 23.47 -6.66
N PHE A 74 8.47 22.96 -7.11
CA PHE A 74 7.28 22.85 -6.25
C PHE A 74 7.50 21.86 -5.10
N VAL A 75 8.05 20.68 -5.41
CA VAL A 75 8.35 19.65 -4.40
C VAL A 75 9.45 20.11 -3.44
N ALA A 76 10.51 20.73 -3.95
CA ALA A 76 11.60 21.29 -3.14
C ALA A 76 11.09 22.33 -2.13
N ASN A 77 10.20 23.23 -2.56
CA ASN A 77 9.59 24.22 -1.67
C ASN A 77 8.74 23.57 -0.57
N GLN A 78 7.94 22.55 -0.92
CA GLN A 78 7.12 21.85 0.07
C GLN A 78 7.97 21.12 1.12
N VAL A 79 9.06 20.48 0.70
CA VAL A 79 10.01 19.80 1.59
C VAL A 79 10.79 20.82 2.44
N GLY A 80 11.20 21.95 1.86
CA GLY A 80 11.86 23.04 2.56
C GLY A 80 10.98 23.68 3.63
N GLY A 81 9.67 23.80 3.38
CA GLY A 81 8.70 24.25 4.38
C GLY A 81 8.63 23.32 5.59
N ILE A 82 8.58 22.00 5.36
CA ILE A 82 8.59 20.99 6.44
C ILE A 82 9.90 21.03 7.22
N ALA A 83 11.04 21.15 6.53
CA ALA A 83 12.35 21.28 7.16
C ALA A 83 12.42 22.50 8.09
N THR A 84 11.86 23.63 7.65
CA THR A 84 11.80 24.88 8.43
C THR A 84 10.95 24.70 9.69
N VAL A 85 9.81 23.99 9.59
CA VAL A 85 8.98 23.69 10.75
C VAL A 85 9.72 22.79 11.75
N LEU A 86 10.38 21.74 11.26
CA LEU A 86 11.17 20.83 12.10
C LEU A 86 12.35 21.54 12.79
N GLU A 87 13.05 22.42 12.07
CA GLU A 87 14.13 23.22 12.66
C GLU A 87 13.60 24.19 13.70
N LYS A 88 12.46 24.84 13.45
CA LYS A 88 11.82 25.76 14.40
C LYS A 88 11.39 25.04 15.68
N VAL A 89 10.68 23.92 15.54
CA VAL A 89 10.26 23.07 16.67
C VAL A 89 11.47 22.53 17.42
N GLY A 90 12.51 22.07 16.71
CA GLY A 90 13.74 21.62 17.33
C GLY A 90 14.47 22.72 18.10
N SER A 91 14.50 23.94 17.57
CA SER A 91 15.11 25.10 18.24
C SER A 91 14.33 25.51 19.50
N GLU A 92 13.01 25.39 19.47
CA GLU A 92 12.13 25.67 20.61
C GLU A 92 12.28 24.61 21.72
N LEU A 93 12.39 23.33 21.34
CA LEU A 93 12.65 22.23 22.26
C LEU A 93 14.09 22.25 22.81
N GLU A 94 15.06 22.70 22.02
CA GLU A 94 16.48 22.81 22.42
C GLU A 94 16.66 23.80 23.58
N GLY A 95 15.88 24.89 23.57
CA GLY A 95 15.85 25.91 24.61
C GLY A 95 14.90 25.60 25.79
N SER A 96 14.22 24.46 25.76
CA SER A 96 13.32 23.98 26.82
C SER A 96 13.94 22.79 27.58
N ASP A 97 13.21 22.17 28.51
CA ASP A 97 13.69 21.00 29.28
C ASP A 97 14.06 19.76 28.42
N GLN A 98 13.72 19.76 27.12
CA GLN A 98 13.95 18.66 26.19
C GLN A 98 15.11 18.94 25.21
N SER A 99 16.23 19.44 25.75
CA SER A 99 17.35 19.94 24.94
C SER A 99 17.92 18.90 23.96
N GLU A 100 18.07 17.64 24.38
CA GLU A 100 18.60 16.56 23.52
C GLU A 100 17.69 16.25 22.33
N ILE A 101 16.38 16.22 22.57
CA ILE A 101 15.36 15.98 21.54
C ILE A 101 15.31 17.17 20.57
N GLY A 102 15.41 18.40 21.10
CA GLY A 102 15.48 19.61 20.31
C GLY A 102 16.68 19.64 19.37
N ARG A 103 17.87 19.28 19.86
CA ARG A 103 19.10 19.17 19.05
C ARG A 103 18.93 18.16 17.92
N TYR A 104 18.32 17.01 18.22
CA TYR A 104 18.07 15.98 17.22
C TYR A 104 17.07 16.46 16.14
N ALA A 105 15.95 17.04 16.54
CA ALA A 105 14.95 17.59 15.62
C ALA A 105 15.53 18.72 14.75
N ARG A 106 16.36 19.58 15.32
CA ARG A 106 17.07 20.64 14.61
C ARG A 106 18.05 20.08 13.57
N GLN A 107 18.83 19.05 13.94
CA GLN A 107 19.75 18.39 13.03
C GLN A 107 19.02 17.66 11.89
N MET A 108 17.86 17.07 12.17
CA MET A 108 16.97 16.50 11.17
C MET A 108 16.48 17.59 10.21
N GLY A 109 15.95 18.71 10.72
CA GLY A 109 15.51 19.85 9.92
C GLY A 109 16.59 20.35 8.94
N LYS A 110 17.81 20.59 9.43
CA LYS A 110 18.96 21.00 8.59
C LYS A 110 19.33 19.98 7.52
N SER A 111 19.18 18.70 7.82
CA SER A 111 19.46 17.62 6.87
C SER A 111 18.38 17.54 5.79
N VAL A 112 17.10 17.68 6.16
CA VAL A 112 15.98 17.76 5.22
C VAL A 112 16.05 19.02 4.34
N GLN A 113 16.49 20.16 4.89
CA GLN A 113 16.67 21.38 4.11
C GLN A 113 17.79 21.26 3.07
N ARG A 114 18.90 20.58 3.41
CA ARG A 114 19.93 20.26 2.41
C ARG A 114 19.38 19.42 1.27
N ILE A 115 18.56 18.42 1.59
CA ILE A 115 17.87 17.60 0.59
C ILE A 115 16.95 18.46 -0.28
N ALA A 116 16.14 19.35 0.31
CA ALA A 116 15.26 20.25 -0.44
C ALA A 116 16.03 21.13 -1.44
N LYS A 117 17.13 21.74 -0.98
CA LYS A 117 18.01 22.59 -1.81
C LYS A 117 18.71 21.77 -2.91
N ASP A 118 19.10 20.56 -2.58
CA ASP A 118 19.64 19.61 -3.54
C ASP A 118 18.62 19.26 -4.63
N LEU A 119 17.35 19.05 -4.27
CA LEU A 119 16.26 18.73 -5.20
C LEU A 119 15.92 19.87 -6.17
N GLU A 120 16.12 21.12 -5.73
CA GLU A 120 15.88 22.31 -6.55
C GLU A 120 16.89 22.43 -7.71
N GLY A 121 18.13 21.99 -7.48
CA GLY A 121 19.23 22.13 -8.44
C GLY A 121 19.75 20.84 -9.09
N LYS A 122 19.37 19.64 -8.59
CA LYS A 122 19.92 18.37 -9.06
C LYS A 122 19.02 17.61 -10.04
N ASP A 123 19.68 16.86 -10.91
CA ASP A 123 19.04 15.82 -11.71
C ASP A 123 18.67 14.60 -10.87
N LEU A 124 17.65 13.87 -11.33
CA LEU A 124 17.18 12.64 -10.71
C LEU A 124 18.30 11.61 -10.47
N GLY A 125 19.36 11.65 -11.29
CA GLY A 125 20.54 10.81 -11.11
C GLY A 125 21.25 11.06 -9.77
N ALA A 126 21.38 12.31 -9.34
CA ALA A 126 22.02 12.61 -8.05
C ALA A 126 21.15 12.17 -6.87
N VAL A 127 19.81 12.25 -7.00
CA VAL A 127 18.88 11.74 -5.98
C VAL A 127 18.99 10.21 -5.87
N ALA A 128 19.10 9.52 -7.00
CA ALA A 128 19.32 8.08 -7.02
C ALA A 128 20.64 7.69 -6.35
N THR A 129 21.74 8.39 -6.65
CA THR A 129 23.04 8.17 -6.00
C THR A 129 22.99 8.40 -4.49
N MET A 130 22.26 9.44 -4.02
CA MET A 130 22.07 9.67 -2.59
C MET A 130 21.26 8.54 -1.92
N ALA A 131 20.23 8.04 -2.59
CA ALA A 131 19.45 6.89 -2.11
C ALA A 131 20.28 5.60 -2.05
N GLU A 132 21.16 5.37 -3.03
CA GLU A 132 22.09 4.23 -3.06
C GLU A 132 23.10 4.29 -1.91
N ASP A 133 23.73 5.45 -1.69
CA ASP A 133 24.66 5.67 -0.58
C ASP A 133 23.97 5.49 0.78
N PHE A 134 22.75 5.99 0.93
CA PHE A 134 21.94 5.78 2.14
C PHE A 134 21.60 4.30 2.36
N GLY A 135 21.16 3.60 1.31
CA GLY A 135 20.85 2.17 1.37
C GLY A 135 22.05 1.31 1.80
N ARG A 136 23.26 1.67 1.35
CA ARG A 136 24.50 1.01 1.76
C ARG A 136 24.88 1.31 3.21
N LYS A 137 24.68 2.54 3.68
CA LYS A 137 25.03 2.97 5.04
C LYS A 137 24.06 2.48 6.10
N GLN A 138 22.76 2.44 5.77
CA GLN A 138 21.70 2.10 6.71
C GLN A 138 20.66 1.16 6.06
N PRO A 139 21.00 -0.13 5.87
CA PRO A 139 20.15 -1.07 5.15
C PRO A 139 18.76 -1.25 5.80
N LEU A 140 18.69 -1.32 7.14
CA LEU A 140 17.40 -1.45 7.85
C LEU A 140 16.49 -0.23 7.66
N ALA A 141 17.06 0.98 7.74
CA ALA A 141 16.28 2.21 7.54
C ALA A 141 15.78 2.33 6.10
N PHE A 142 16.61 1.93 5.12
CA PHE A 142 16.22 1.89 3.72
C PHE A 142 15.08 0.91 3.46
N LEU A 143 15.16 -0.32 3.98
CA LEU A 143 14.08 -1.31 3.84
C LEU A 143 12.77 -0.82 4.47
N GLY A 144 12.84 -0.20 5.66
CA GLY A 144 11.67 0.39 6.32
C GLY A 144 11.04 1.52 5.49
N ALA A 145 11.86 2.43 4.97
CA ALA A 145 11.41 3.52 4.11
C ALA A 145 10.82 3.00 2.80
N ALA A 146 11.44 2.01 2.17
CA ALA A 146 10.97 1.39 0.93
C ALA A 146 9.61 0.70 1.12
N ALA A 147 9.43 -0.04 2.22
CA ALA A 147 8.16 -0.67 2.55
C ALA A 147 7.03 0.37 2.74
N LEU A 148 7.30 1.44 3.50
CA LEU A 148 6.34 2.53 3.70
C LEU A 148 6.01 3.23 2.38
N ALA A 149 7.02 3.50 1.55
CA ALA A 149 6.83 4.10 0.23
C ALA A 149 6.00 3.20 -0.69
N GLY A 150 6.26 1.89 -0.70
CA GLY A 150 5.47 0.92 -1.47
C GLY A 150 4.01 0.86 -1.03
N LEU A 151 3.75 0.87 0.28
CA LEU A 151 2.38 0.92 0.82
C LEU A 151 1.67 2.24 0.45
N ALA A 152 2.36 3.37 0.59
CA ALA A 152 1.83 4.68 0.21
C ALA A 152 1.52 4.76 -1.28
N ALA A 153 2.41 4.23 -2.13
CA ALA A 153 2.19 4.14 -3.57
C ALA A 153 0.97 3.26 -3.89
N SER A 154 0.84 2.10 -3.24
CA SER A 154 -0.33 1.22 -3.37
C SER A 154 -1.64 1.94 -3.00
N ARG A 155 -1.64 2.72 -1.92
CA ARG A 155 -2.80 3.54 -1.54
C ARG A 155 -3.13 4.59 -2.60
N PHE A 156 -2.14 5.25 -3.20
CA PHE A 156 -2.38 6.26 -4.25
C PHE A 156 -2.96 5.62 -5.51
N LEU A 157 -2.41 4.50 -5.96
CA LEU A 157 -2.93 3.74 -7.10
C LEU A 157 -4.38 3.29 -6.86
N THR A 158 -4.67 2.75 -5.67
CA THR A 158 -6.02 2.31 -5.28
C THR A 158 -7.00 3.49 -5.16
N ALA A 159 -6.56 4.61 -4.58
CA ALA A 159 -7.36 5.83 -4.47
C ALA A 159 -7.71 6.44 -5.83
N ARG A 160 -6.83 6.28 -6.83
CA ARG A 160 -7.09 6.71 -8.21
C ARG A 160 -8.10 5.80 -8.91
N ALA A 161 -8.06 4.48 -8.67
CA ALA A 161 -8.99 3.53 -9.26
C ALA A 161 -10.45 3.79 -8.86
N ASN A 162 -10.71 4.17 -7.60
CA ASN A 162 -12.05 4.48 -7.11
C ASN A 162 -12.66 5.78 -7.67
N ARG A 163 -11.87 6.62 -8.35
CA ARG A 163 -12.37 7.84 -9.00
C ARG A 163 -12.89 7.58 -10.42
N SER A 164 -12.46 6.50 -11.07
CA SER A 164 -12.85 6.14 -12.43
C SER A 164 -14.25 5.52 -12.53
N THR A 165 -14.81 5.01 -11.43
CA THR A 165 -16.15 4.36 -11.43
C THR A 165 -17.31 5.35 -11.28
N LYS A 166 -17.05 6.66 -11.12
CA LYS A 166 -18.10 7.69 -10.94
C LYS A 166 -18.41 8.49 -12.22
N VAL A 167 -17.74 8.22 -13.32
CA VAL A 167 -17.95 8.91 -14.61
C VAL A 167 -18.61 7.93 -15.57
N GLY A 168 -19.94 7.80 -15.52
CA GLY A 168 -20.67 6.88 -16.41
C GLY A 168 -22.15 6.68 -16.15
N LEU A 169 -22.73 7.20 -15.06
CA LEU A 169 -24.18 7.15 -14.81
C LEU A 169 -24.75 8.57 -14.66
N GLY A 170 -24.62 9.37 -15.72
CA GLY A 170 -25.17 10.72 -15.81
C GLY A 170 -26.01 10.99 -17.06
N GLU A 171 -26.23 10.00 -17.93
CA GLU A 171 -27.05 10.15 -19.15
C GLU A 171 -28.06 9.00 -19.28
N ALA A 172 -29.14 9.07 -18.49
CA ALA A 172 -30.43 8.43 -18.78
C ALA A 172 -31.51 8.97 -17.83
N SER A 173 -31.52 10.28 -17.58
CA SER A 173 -32.65 10.96 -16.96
C SER A 173 -33.19 11.91 -17.99
N GLU A 174 -34.13 11.42 -18.80
CA GLU A 174 -35.26 12.17 -19.39
C GLU A 174 -35.81 11.35 -20.57
N ARG A 175 -36.88 10.59 -20.33
CA ARG A 175 -37.97 10.22 -21.26
C ARG A 175 -38.69 9.00 -20.72
N THR A 176 -39.70 9.23 -19.90
CA THR A 176 -41.01 8.58 -19.97
C THR A 176 -41.91 9.21 -18.93
N ILE A 177 -42.39 10.41 -19.25
CA ILE A 177 -43.59 11.00 -18.65
C ILE A 177 -44.77 10.47 -19.47
N THR A 178 -45.70 9.82 -18.76
CA THR A 178 -47.14 9.72 -19.05
C THR A 178 -47.59 9.09 -20.36
N LYS A 179 -48.18 7.89 -20.25
CA LYS A 179 -49.42 7.59 -20.98
C LYS A 179 -50.26 6.58 -20.21
N GLU A 180 -51.31 7.11 -19.62
CA GLU A 180 -52.46 6.36 -19.11
C GLU A 180 -53.11 5.52 -20.23
N GLY A 181 -53.64 4.36 -19.87
CA GLY A 181 -54.39 3.50 -20.78
C GLY A 181 -55.05 2.34 -20.03
N HIS A 182 -56.27 2.59 -19.56
CA HIS A 182 -57.20 1.64 -18.94
C HIS A 182 -57.42 0.37 -19.79
N PRO A 183 -57.49 -0.84 -19.18
CA PRO A 183 -57.92 -2.06 -19.86
C PRO A 183 -59.45 -2.17 -19.94
N ASN A 184 -59.98 -2.53 -21.13
CA ASN A 184 -61.34 -3.08 -21.31
C ASN A 184 -61.23 -4.60 -21.41
N GLY A 185 -62.01 -5.32 -20.60
CA GLY A 185 -62.12 -6.78 -20.62
C GLY A 185 -62.35 -7.35 -19.23
#